data_AF-A0A0G0SIE9-F1
#
_entry.id   AF-A0A0G0SIE9-F1
#
_cell.length_a   1.000
_cell.length_b   1.000
_cell.length_c   1.000
_cell.angle_alpha   90.00
_cell.angle_beta   90.00
_cell.angle_gamma   90.00
#
_symmetry.space_group_name_H-M   'P 1'
#
loop_
_entity.id
_entity.type
_entity.pdbx_description
1 polymer ?
#
loop_
_entity_poly.entity_id
_entity_poly.type
_entity_poly.pdbx_seq_one_letter_code
_entity_poly.pdbx_strand_id
1 'polypeptide(L)'
;MQKSFQKIPLLLSLIFFLASIFSFLYLYQEIKNNSWEIDKKENEWRIEAIRREELKTLNNSIEAIKEERQQLETHFARSSDVVLFLNTVEGLAKGAGIEKEVRSVDISKDKKALMVAMEAKGSFPDLYKFLTLLENSPYELELIEVKFSRETEPASSDKTLSASAWNATFKIKLLSFIP
;
A
#
# COMPACT_ATOMS: atom_id res chain seq x y z
N MET A 1 -48.05 31.63 86.37
CA MET A 1 -47.53 30.25 86.58
C MET A 1 -46.47 29.97 85.52
N GLN A 2 -45.19 29.96 85.92
CA GLN A 2 -44.07 29.66 85.03
C GLN A 2 -44.13 28.18 84.63
N LYS A 3 -44.39 27.89 83.35
CA LYS A 3 -44.23 26.54 82.81
C LYS A 3 -42.73 26.23 82.78
N SER A 4 -42.26 25.37 83.67
CA SER A 4 -40.90 24.86 83.62
C SER A 4 -40.69 24.17 82.28
N PHE A 5 -39.76 24.70 81.47
CA PHE A 5 -39.37 24.08 80.21
C PHE A 5 -38.92 22.64 80.49
N GLN A 6 -39.70 21.66 80.04
CA GLN A 6 -39.33 20.26 80.14
C GLN A 6 -38.12 20.04 79.22
N LYS A 7 -36.95 19.76 79.80
CA LYS A 7 -35.68 19.61 79.07
C LYS A 7 -35.62 18.35 78.20
N ILE A 8 -36.55 17.42 78.40
CA ILE A 8 -36.62 16.10 77.75
C ILE A 8 -36.88 16.17 76.23
N PRO A 9 -37.92 16.88 75.71
CA PRO A 9 -38.14 17.00 74.26
C PRO A 9 -37.00 17.72 73.53
N LEU A 10 -36.31 18.66 74.19
CA LEU A 10 -35.12 19.33 73.63
C LEU A 10 -33.95 18.36 73.47
N LEU A 11 -33.71 17.51 74.46
CA LEU A 11 -32.67 16.47 74.37
C LEU A 11 -32.98 15.45 73.27
N LEU A 12 -34.24 15.03 73.13
CA LEU A 12 -34.64 14.08 72.10
C LEU A 12 -34.46 14.67 70.68
N SER A 13 -34.86 15.92 70.48
CA SER A 13 -34.65 16.64 69.21
C SER A 13 -33.16 16.79 68.88
N LEU A 14 -32.33 17.09 69.89
CA LEU A 14 -30.87 17.19 69.71
C LEU A 14 -30.25 15.85 69.29
N ILE A 15 -30.67 14.74 69.90
CA ILE A 15 -30.21 13.40 69.52
C ILE A 15 -30.63 13.07 68.09
N PHE A 16 -31.88 13.36 67.71
CA PHE A 16 -32.36 13.12 66.34
C PHE A 16 -31.59 13.97 65.31
N PHE A 17 -31.31 15.22 65.63
CA PHE A 17 -30.50 16.10 64.79
C PHE A 17 -29.07 15.57 64.61
N LEU A 18 -28.42 15.13 65.70
CA LEU A 18 -27.10 14.52 65.64
C LEU A 18 -27.09 13.22 64.82
N ALA A 19 -28.11 12.37 64.98
CA ALA A 19 -28.25 11.16 64.18
C ALA A 19 -28.46 11.46 62.69
N SER A 20 -29.24 12.49 62.36
CA SER A 20 -29.44 12.95 60.98
C SER A 20 -28.14 13.49 60.36
N ILE A 21 -27.35 14.25 61.11
CA ILE A 21 -26.03 14.73 60.66
C ILE A 21 -25.11 13.55 60.39
N PHE A 22 -25.04 12.61 61.33
CA PHE A 22 -24.18 11.44 61.19
C PHE A 22 -24.55 10.60 59.96
N SER A 23 -25.85 10.33 59.77
CA SER A 23 -26.33 9.62 58.59
C SER A 23 -26.01 10.36 57.29
N PHE A 24 -26.14 11.69 57.26
CA PHE A 24 -25.79 12.49 56.10
C PHE A 24 -24.29 12.42 55.77
N LEU A 25 -23.43 12.57 56.77
CA LEU A 25 -21.98 12.49 56.60
C LEU A 25 -21.54 11.10 56.10
N TYR A 26 -22.13 10.04 56.66
CA TYR A 26 -21.88 8.66 56.24
C TYR A 26 -22.25 8.47 54.76
N LEU A 27 -23.46 8.86 54.35
CA LEU A 27 -23.91 8.75 52.96
C LEU A 27 -23.06 9.61 52.01
N TYR A 28 -22.71 10.83 52.40
CA TYR A 28 -21.89 11.72 51.60
C TYR A 28 -20.49 11.12 51.33
N GLN A 29 -19.89 10.49 52.34
CA GLN A 29 -18.58 9.86 52.21
C GLN A 29 -18.63 8.64 51.27
N GLU A 30 -19.67 7.82 51.37
CA GLU A 30 -19.86 6.66 50.50
C GLU A 30 -20.06 7.10 49.03
N ILE A 31 -20.88 8.12 48.78
CA ILE A 31 -21.12 8.67 47.44
C ILE A 31 -19.82 9.24 46.85
N LYS A 32 -19.05 9.99 47.65
CA LYS A 32 -17.79 10.60 47.21
C LYS A 32 -16.71 9.56 46.88
N ASN A 33 -16.67 8.46 47.63
CA ASN A 33 -15.73 7.37 47.34
C ASN A 33 -16.12 6.64 46.06
N ASN A 34 -17.42 6.43 45.83
CA ASN A 34 -17.91 5.72 44.65
C ASN A 34 -17.80 6.58 43.36
N SER A 35 -17.91 7.91 43.46
CA SER A 35 -17.81 8.80 42.29
C SER A 35 -16.44 8.71 41.61
N TRP A 36 -15.36 8.60 42.38
CA TRP A 36 -14.00 8.48 41.84
C TRP A 36 -13.80 7.22 40.99
N GLU A 37 -14.32 6.10 41.45
CA GLU A 37 -14.26 4.83 40.72
C GLU A 37 -15.13 4.84 39.46
N ILE A 38 -16.28 5.52 39.52
CA ILE A 38 -17.16 5.71 38.36
C ILE A 38 -16.47 6.58 37.30
N ASP A 39 -15.90 7.72 37.69
CA ASP A 39 -15.21 8.64 36.77
C ASP A 39 -14.04 7.95 36.07
N LYS A 40 -13.27 7.14 36.82
CA LYS A 40 -12.14 6.38 36.27
C LYS A 40 -12.62 5.36 35.24
N LYS A 41 -13.63 4.56 35.57
CA LYS A 41 -14.19 3.54 34.66
C LYS A 41 -14.84 4.15 33.43
N GLU A 42 -15.53 5.28 33.59
CA GLU A 42 -16.11 6.02 32.47
C GLU A 42 -15.02 6.53 31.53
N ASN A 43 -13.92 7.07 32.08
CA ASN A 43 -12.81 7.53 31.28
C ASN A 43 -12.11 6.37 30.54
N GLU A 44 -11.86 5.25 31.22
CA GLU A 44 -11.30 4.03 30.61
C GLU A 44 -12.21 3.51 29.49
N TRP A 45 -13.52 3.44 29.73
CA TRP A 45 -14.50 3.02 28.72
C TRP A 45 -14.53 3.97 27.52
N ARG A 46 -14.49 5.29 27.76
CA ARG A 46 -14.46 6.29 26.70
C ARG A 46 -13.20 6.17 25.84
N ILE A 47 -12.04 5.99 26.46
CA ILE A 47 -10.77 5.79 25.74
C ILE A 47 -10.86 4.53 24.85
N GLU A 48 -11.37 3.43 25.41
CA GLU A 48 -11.51 2.17 24.67
C GLU A 48 -12.56 2.27 23.55
N ALA A 49 -13.65 3.02 23.76
CA ALA A 49 -14.66 3.28 22.74
C ALA A 49 -14.10 4.08 21.56
N ILE A 50 -13.33 5.15 21.85
CA ILE A 50 -12.64 5.93 20.81
C ILE A 50 -11.66 5.04 20.04
N ARG A 51 -10.85 4.25 20.74
CA ARG A 51 -9.90 3.33 20.11
C ARG A 51 -10.59 2.34 19.16
N ARG A 52 -11.76 1.81 19.54
CA ARG A 52 -12.54 0.91 18.69
C ARG A 52 -13.06 1.60 17.44
N GLU A 53 -13.50 2.84 17.56
CA GLU A 53 -13.98 3.62 16.41
C GLU A 53 -12.84 3.98 15.46
N GLU A 54 -11.66 4.31 15.98
CA GLU A 54 -10.44 4.53 15.19
C GLU A 54 -10.04 3.27 14.41
N LEU A 55 -10.04 2.09 15.06
CA LEU A 55 -9.74 0.83 14.39
C LEU A 55 -10.77 0.48 13.31
N LYS A 56 -12.05 0.73 13.57
CA LYS A 56 -13.12 0.55 12.59
C LYS A 56 -12.93 1.48 11.39
N THR A 57 -12.61 2.74 11.65
CA THR A 57 -12.34 3.73 10.60
C THR A 57 -11.14 3.31 9.75
N LEU A 58 -10.05 2.88 10.39
CA LEU A 58 -8.87 2.36 9.69
C LEU A 58 -9.19 1.15 8.82
N ASN A 59 -9.93 0.17 9.34
CA ASN A 59 -10.36 -1.00 8.56
C ASN A 59 -11.21 -0.60 7.37
N ASN A 60 -12.15 0.33 7.55
CA ASN A 60 -12.97 0.84 6.45
C ASN A 60 -12.12 1.54 5.38
N SER A 61 -11.11 2.32 5.78
CA SER A 61 -10.18 2.96 4.85
C SER A 61 -9.35 1.94 4.06
N ILE A 62 -8.88 0.87 4.70
CA ILE A 62 -8.14 -0.22 4.04
C ILE A 62 -9.05 -0.97 3.06
N GLU A 63 -10.28 -1.27 3.44
CA GLU A 63 -11.22 -1.98 2.58
C GLU A 63 -11.66 -1.12 1.39
N ALA A 64 -11.83 0.19 1.59
CA ALA A 64 -12.20 1.14 0.53
C ALA A 64 -11.17 1.19 -0.61
N ILE A 65 -9.87 1.01 -0.31
CA ILE A 65 -8.80 1.03 -1.32
C ILE A 65 -8.44 -0.35 -1.86
N LYS A 66 -9.14 -1.42 -1.45
CA LYS A 66 -8.75 -2.80 -1.76
C LYS A 66 -8.79 -3.11 -3.25
N GLU A 67 -9.83 -2.68 -3.95
CA GLU A 67 -9.98 -2.91 -5.39
C GLU A 67 -8.94 -2.14 -6.19
N GLU A 68 -8.75 -0.86 -5.87
CA GLU A 68 -7.73 0.00 -6.47
C GLU A 68 -6.32 -0.57 -6.25
N ARG A 69 -6.04 -1.03 -5.02
CA ARG A 69 -4.77 -1.70 -4.70
C ARG A 69 -4.58 -2.97 -5.51
N GLN A 70 -5.63 -3.79 -5.66
CA GLN A 70 -5.54 -5.02 -6.44
C GLN A 70 -5.27 -4.75 -7.93
N GLN A 71 -5.90 -3.72 -8.51
CA GLN A 71 -5.61 -3.29 -9.88
C GLN A 71 -4.16 -2.81 -10.00
N LEU A 72 -3.72 -1.96 -9.07
CA LEU A 72 -2.36 -1.43 -9.03
C LEU A 72 -1.32 -2.55 -8.90
N GLU A 73 -1.57 -3.57 -8.07
CA GLU A 73 -0.69 -4.74 -7.89
C GLU A 73 -0.45 -5.53 -9.20
N THR A 74 -1.38 -5.49 -10.17
CA THR A 74 -1.17 -6.17 -11.47
C THR A 74 -0.12 -5.50 -12.37
N HIS A 75 0.22 -4.24 -12.08
CA HIS A 75 1.23 -3.48 -12.83
C HIS A 75 2.67 -3.69 -12.30
N PHE A 76 2.83 -4.45 -11.21
CA PHE A 76 4.14 -4.76 -10.63
C PHE A 76 4.58 -6.18 -11.00
N ALA A 77 5.84 -6.32 -11.40
CA ALA A 77 6.46 -7.62 -11.60
C ALA A 77 7.13 -8.06 -10.30
N ARG A 78 6.60 -9.12 -9.68
CA ARG A 78 7.22 -9.74 -8.50
C ARG A 78 8.44 -10.56 -8.91
N SER A 79 9.40 -10.74 -8.02
CA SER A 79 10.58 -11.58 -8.25
C SER A 79 10.23 -13.04 -8.59
N SER A 80 9.09 -13.54 -8.10
CA SER A 80 8.49 -14.82 -8.47
C SER A 80 8.03 -14.89 -9.92
N ASP A 81 7.72 -13.75 -10.54
CA ASP A 81 6.98 -13.63 -11.80
C ASP A 81 7.77 -12.89 -12.90
N VAL A 82 9.11 -12.86 -12.80
CA VAL A 82 10.00 -12.34 -13.86
C VAL A 82 9.67 -12.95 -15.24
N VAL A 83 9.24 -14.22 -15.25
CA VAL A 83 8.83 -14.94 -16.45
C VAL A 83 7.60 -14.29 -17.11
N LEU A 84 6.66 -13.71 -16.35
CA LEU A 84 5.47 -13.05 -16.89
C LEU A 84 5.82 -11.74 -17.62
N PHE A 85 6.77 -10.97 -17.07
CA PHE A 85 7.31 -9.81 -17.76
C PHE A 85 7.98 -10.21 -19.08
N LEU A 86 8.86 -11.21 -19.04
CA LEU A 86 9.52 -11.70 -20.24
C LEU A 86 8.48 -12.17 -21.27
N ASN A 87 7.50 -12.98 -20.88
CA ASN A 87 6.38 -13.42 -21.72
C ASN A 87 5.63 -12.25 -22.38
N THR A 88 5.42 -11.15 -21.65
CA THR A 88 4.79 -9.95 -22.19
C THR A 88 5.67 -9.33 -23.28
N VAL A 89 6.96 -9.11 -23.00
CA VAL A 89 7.92 -8.60 -23.98
C VAL A 89 8.00 -9.53 -25.20
N GLU A 90 7.95 -10.85 -25.00
CA GLU A 90 7.91 -11.82 -26.10
C GLU A 90 6.65 -11.69 -26.96
N GLY A 91 5.49 -11.51 -26.32
CA GLY A 91 4.22 -11.30 -26.98
C GLY A 91 4.20 -10.02 -27.82
N LEU A 92 4.76 -8.92 -27.29
CA LEU A 92 4.90 -7.65 -28.01
C LEU A 92 5.79 -7.80 -29.25
N ALA A 93 6.90 -8.53 -29.13
CA ALA A 93 7.80 -8.81 -30.26
C ALA A 93 7.09 -9.63 -31.37
N LYS A 94 6.33 -10.67 -30.98
CA LYS A 94 5.50 -11.44 -31.92
C LYS A 94 4.44 -10.56 -32.60
N GLY A 95 3.77 -9.66 -31.87
CA GLY A 95 2.78 -8.73 -32.41
C GLY A 95 3.38 -7.65 -33.33
N ALA A 96 4.68 -7.36 -33.18
CA ALA A 96 5.43 -6.49 -34.08
C ALA A 96 6.01 -7.24 -35.29
N GLY A 97 6.02 -8.57 -35.29
CA GLY A 97 6.56 -9.38 -36.41
C GLY A 97 8.08 -9.40 -36.48
N ILE A 98 8.76 -9.17 -35.36
CA ILE A 98 10.23 -9.14 -35.27
C ILE A 98 10.79 -10.47 -34.74
N GLU A 99 11.98 -10.85 -35.22
CA GLU A 99 12.77 -11.89 -34.58
C GLU A 99 13.44 -11.30 -33.33
N LYS A 100 13.54 -12.05 -32.24
CA LYS A 100 14.10 -11.55 -30.99
C LYS A 100 14.87 -12.60 -30.20
N GLU A 101 15.86 -12.16 -29.46
CA GLU A 101 16.72 -12.97 -28.60
C GLU A 101 16.99 -12.24 -27.28
N VAL A 102 16.73 -12.90 -26.15
CA VAL A 102 17.06 -12.35 -24.82
C VAL A 102 18.49 -12.74 -24.49
N ARG A 103 19.37 -11.74 -24.32
CA ARG A 103 20.80 -11.96 -24.06
C ARG A 103 21.12 -12.11 -22.58
N SER A 104 20.50 -11.31 -21.72
CA SER A 104 20.69 -11.42 -20.28
C SER A 104 19.48 -10.92 -19.49
N VAL A 105 19.34 -11.46 -18.29
CA VAL A 105 18.34 -11.08 -17.30
C VAL A 105 19.06 -11.06 -15.96
N ASP A 106 19.22 -9.86 -15.40
CA ASP A 106 20.00 -9.64 -14.19
C ASP A 106 19.17 -8.83 -13.19
N ILE A 107 19.20 -9.23 -11.92
CA ILE A 107 18.61 -8.41 -10.85
C ILE A 107 19.67 -7.40 -10.41
N SER A 108 19.29 -6.13 -10.35
CA SER A 108 20.17 -5.04 -9.89
C SER A 108 20.75 -5.34 -8.50
N LYS A 109 21.95 -4.80 -8.22
CA LYS A 109 22.67 -5.04 -6.96
C LYS A 109 21.88 -4.63 -5.72
N ASP A 110 21.02 -3.63 -5.85
CA ASP A 110 20.12 -3.15 -4.80
C ASP A 110 18.82 -3.96 -4.68
N LYS A 111 18.62 -4.97 -5.56
CA LYS A 111 17.44 -5.83 -5.69
C LYS A 111 16.13 -5.08 -5.99
N LYS A 112 16.22 -3.86 -6.50
CA LYS A 112 15.03 -3.02 -6.78
C LYS A 112 14.64 -2.94 -8.25
N ALA A 113 15.45 -3.51 -9.13
CA ALA A 113 15.19 -3.46 -10.57
C ALA A 113 15.63 -4.75 -11.25
N LEU A 114 14.91 -5.12 -12.30
CA LEU A 114 15.30 -6.16 -13.23
C LEU A 114 15.88 -5.52 -14.50
N MET A 115 17.08 -5.95 -14.87
CA MET A 115 17.79 -5.52 -16.06
C MET A 115 17.63 -6.61 -17.11
N VAL A 116 17.13 -6.25 -18.29
CA VAL A 116 16.97 -7.17 -19.41
C VAL A 116 17.67 -6.60 -20.63
N ALA A 117 18.59 -7.39 -21.19
CA ALA A 117 19.21 -7.09 -22.47
C ALA A 117 18.61 -8.01 -23.55
N MET A 118 18.12 -7.41 -24.63
CA MET A 118 17.57 -8.16 -25.75
C MET A 118 18.07 -7.62 -27.09
N GLU A 119 18.09 -8.49 -28.08
CA GLU A 119 18.29 -8.14 -29.47
C GLU A 119 17.06 -8.48 -30.29
N ALA A 120 16.84 -7.71 -31.34
CA ALA A 120 15.78 -7.92 -32.30
C ALA A 120 16.27 -7.71 -33.72
N LYS A 121 15.69 -8.46 -34.66
CA LYS A 121 15.95 -8.34 -36.09
C LYS A 121 14.64 -8.16 -36.85
N GLY A 122 14.65 -7.30 -37.86
CA GLY A 122 13.48 -7.07 -38.68
C GLY A 122 13.62 -5.85 -39.58
N SER A 123 12.49 -5.36 -40.09
CA SER A 123 12.44 -4.07 -40.77
C SER A 123 12.51 -2.94 -39.74
N PHE A 124 13.01 -1.76 -40.14
CA PHE A 124 13.01 -0.59 -39.25
C PHE A 124 11.60 -0.23 -38.73
N PRO A 125 10.54 -0.20 -39.57
CA PRO A 125 9.17 0.01 -39.08
C PRO A 125 8.72 -0.99 -38.01
N ASP A 126 9.05 -2.27 -38.16
CA ASP A 126 8.63 -3.31 -37.22
C ASP A 126 9.37 -3.19 -35.88
N LEU A 127 10.67 -2.91 -35.92
CA LEU A 127 11.47 -2.67 -34.71
C LEU A 127 11.04 -1.38 -33.98
N TYR A 128 10.69 -0.33 -34.73
CA TYR A 128 10.17 0.90 -34.15
C TYR A 128 8.77 0.68 -33.54
N LYS A 129 7.90 -0.08 -34.21
CA LYS A 129 6.60 -0.50 -33.68
C LYS A 129 6.77 -1.28 -32.37
N PHE A 130 7.73 -2.20 -32.31
CA PHE A 130 8.05 -2.93 -31.08
C PHE A 130 8.46 -1.98 -29.95
N LEU A 131 9.34 -1.00 -30.22
CA LEU A 131 9.73 0.01 -29.24
C LEU A 131 8.50 0.78 -28.71
N THR A 132 7.62 1.23 -29.59
CA THR A 132 6.39 1.93 -29.18
C THR A 132 5.47 1.04 -28.35
N LEU A 133 5.33 -0.24 -28.71
CA LEU A 133 4.54 -1.19 -27.92
C LEU A 133 5.14 -1.43 -26.52
N LEU A 134 6.47 -1.48 -26.43
CA LEU A 134 7.19 -1.64 -25.18
C LEU A 134 7.03 -0.41 -24.27
N GLU A 135 7.09 0.80 -24.84
CA GLU A 135 6.86 2.07 -24.13
C GLU A 135 5.42 2.20 -23.62
N ASN A 136 4.44 1.60 -24.30
CA ASN A 136 3.03 1.57 -23.91
C ASN A 136 2.64 0.32 -23.12
N SER A 137 3.63 -0.43 -22.61
CA SER A 137 3.36 -1.64 -21.82
C SER A 137 2.84 -1.29 -20.41
N PRO A 138 2.16 -2.23 -19.72
CA PRO A 138 1.58 -1.96 -18.40
C PRO A 138 2.63 -1.81 -17.28
N TYR A 139 3.91 -1.94 -17.59
CA TYR A 139 5.01 -1.92 -16.64
C TYR A 139 5.74 -0.58 -16.66
N GLU A 140 6.21 -0.13 -15.49
CA GLU A 140 7.12 1.02 -15.43
C GLU A 140 8.53 0.58 -15.85
N LEU A 141 8.99 1.11 -16.99
CA LEU A 141 10.24 0.75 -17.65
C LEU A 141 11.13 1.98 -17.87
N GLU A 142 12.43 1.79 -17.70
CA GLU A 142 13.48 2.72 -18.11
C GLU A 142 14.28 2.10 -19.24
N LEU A 143 14.31 2.76 -20.41
CA LEU A 143 15.11 2.35 -21.55
C LEU A 143 16.52 2.94 -21.42
N ILE A 144 17.48 2.11 -21.01
CA ILE A 144 18.86 2.55 -20.78
C ILE A 144 19.60 2.71 -22.11
N GLU A 145 19.39 1.78 -23.03
CA GLU A 145 20.04 1.80 -24.33
C GLU A 145 19.09 1.26 -25.38
N VAL A 146 18.94 2.01 -26.47
CA VAL A 146 18.25 1.56 -27.69
C VAL A 146 19.18 1.88 -28.85
N LYS A 147 19.68 0.84 -29.51
CA LYS A 147 20.63 0.99 -30.62
C LYS A 147 20.12 0.25 -31.84
N PHE A 148 19.86 0.98 -32.91
CA PHE A 148 19.57 0.43 -34.22
C PHE A 148 20.84 0.40 -35.06
N SER A 149 21.15 -0.75 -35.63
CA SER A 149 22.24 -0.93 -36.60
C SER A 149 21.70 -1.64 -37.83
N ARG A 150 22.31 -1.33 -38.97
CA ARG A 150 22.01 -1.99 -40.23
C ARG A 150 23.21 -2.85 -40.57
N GLU A 151 22.97 -4.12 -40.89
CA GLU A 151 24.01 -4.97 -41.46
C GLU A 151 24.27 -4.47 -42.89
N THR A 152 25.38 -3.77 -43.08
CA THR A 152 25.92 -3.50 -44.41
C THR A 152 26.81 -4.68 -44.79
N GLU A 153 26.29 -5.61 -45.58
CA GLU A 153 27.16 -6.57 -46.26
C GLU A 153 28.13 -5.81 -47.18
N PRO A 154 29.43 -6.18 -47.22
CA PRO A 154 30.33 -5.69 -48.24
C PRO A 154 29.79 -6.14 -49.60
N ALA A 155 29.60 -5.18 -50.51
CA ALA A 155 29.05 -5.39 -51.85
C ALA A 155 29.87 -6.44 -52.62
N SER A 156 29.46 -7.70 -52.53
CA SER A 156 29.80 -8.71 -53.52
C SER A 156 28.69 -8.76 -54.55
N SER A 157 29.12 -8.73 -55.80
CA SER A 157 28.33 -8.58 -57.00
C SER A 157 27.39 -9.77 -57.21
N ASP A 158 26.17 -9.69 -56.68
CA ASP A 158 25.01 -10.31 -57.31
C ASP A 158 23.72 -9.59 -56.90
N LYS A 159 23.00 -9.08 -57.91
CA LYS A 159 21.72 -8.38 -57.75
C LYS A 159 20.63 -9.39 -57.40
N THR A 160 20.53 -9.71 -56.12
CA THR A 160 19.24 -10.08 -55.51
C THR A 160 19.03 -9.12 -54.34
N LEU A 161 17.96 -8.33 -54.42
CA LEU A 161 17.53 -7.39 -53.39
C LEU A 161 17.23 -8.14 -52.08
N SER A 162 18.27 -8.47 -51.31
CA SER A 162 18.10 -8.87 -49.92
C SER A 162 17.76 -7.60 -49.16
N ALA A 163 16.51 -7.48 -48.73
CA ALA A 163 16.06 -6.37 -47.91
C ALA A 163 16.97 -6.28 -46.69
N SER A 164 17.85 -5.29 -46.66
CA SER A 164 18.87 -5.16 -45.62
C SER A 164 18.19 -5.13 -44.25
N ALA A 165 18.43 -6.18 -43.47
CA ALA A 165 17.85 -6.38 -42.17
C ALA A 165 18.44 -5.38 -41.17
N TRP A 166 17.56 -4.81 -40.34
CA TRP A 166 17.96 -4.00 -39.21
C TRP A 166 18.09 -4.90 -37.99
N ASN A 167 19.12 -4.64 -37.20
CA ASN A 167 19.29 -5.18 -35.87
C ASN A 167 19.05 -4.06 -34.85
N ALA A 168 18.40 -4.39 -33.75
CA ALA A 168 18.24 -3.49 -32.62
C ALA A 168 18.70 -4.17 -31.32
N THR A 169 19.42 -3.43 -30.49
CA THR A 169 19.75 -3.84 -29.12
C THR A 169 18.98 -2.96 -28.14
N PHE A 170 18.26 -3.59 -27.21
CA PHE A 170 17.52 -2.92 -26.15
C PHE A 170 18.08 -3.33 -24.79
N LYS A 171 18.41 -2.35 -23.95
CA LYS A 171 18.67 -2.54 -22.53
C LYS A 171 17.56 -1.88 -21.74
N ILE A 172 16.77 -2.71 -21.07
CA ILE A 172 15.55 -2.33 -20.39
C ILE A 172 15.76 -2.53 -18.90
N LYS A 173 15.36 -1.55 -18.10
CA LYS A 173 15.34 -1.62 -16.65
C LYS A 173 13.91 -1.51 -16.17
N LEU A 174 13.43 -2.58 -15.57
CA LEU A 174 12.10 -2.66 -14.98
C LEU A 174 12.13 -2.01 -13.60
N LEU A 175 11.49 -0.85 -13.46
CA LEU A 175 11.41 -0.09 -12.20
C LEU A 175 10.28 -0.59 -11.30
N SER A 176 9.22 -1.14 -11.90
CA SER A 176 8.09 -1.78 -11.22
C SER A 176 8.42 -3.19 -10.68
N PHE A 177 9.70 -3.47 -10.38
CA PHE A 177 10.16 -4.75 -9.84
C PHE A 177 10.04 -4.77 -8.31
N ILE A 178 9.30 -5.74 -7.78
CA ILE A 178 9.19 -5.97 -6.33
C ILE A 178 9.97 -7.25 -5.99
N PRO A 179 11.05 -7.17 -5.18
CA PRO A 179 11.85 -8.32 -4.79
C PRO A 179 11.09 -9.35 -3.95
#